data_AF-A0AAJ8LEE5-F1
#
_entry.id   AF-A0AAJ8LEE5-F1
#
_cell.length_a   1.000
_cell.length_b   1.000
_cell.length_c   1.000
_cell.angle_alpha   90.00
_cell.angle_beta   90.00
_cell.angle_gamma   90.00
#
_symmetry.space_group_name_H-M   'P 1'
#
loop_
_entity.id
_entity.type
_entity.pdbx_description
1 polymer ?
#
loop_
_entity_poly.entity_id
_entity_poly.type
_entity_poly.pdbx_seq_one_letter_code
_entity_poly.pdbx_strand_id
1 'polypeptide(L)'
;MSSETLTVSPLRDTDDRFDRELDADEKARDVLVEDQISPLAAESDAEVHEGERSPGTAGWLDLVGFGVFQSYYYTHQLSSSTPTNISWIGSIQLCLCPLLGCVSGPLFDAGYLKPLIVTGGSIYVFGLMMTSLAKVYWQYVLAHGIAVGVGMGIMFPPTVSTLSHHFGRSRYRSLAYGCQAAGSSLGGIVFPIMARSLLPSVGFAWTVRIFRDPAYVLHVAGAGCASMAIYSPLSFAVTYGTARGFSTSLANYSLAVINGCSVVGRIAPLLAAQVVGPINVHASFAVISAVMLFVWTKAESVPGIMVFDALYGVSSAFNAAAASFAPLYIGMAFFVTSFFWLAGPPITAALIKGNDYLYASLFCGGVVMLGGIFLFSSRYLRVRKVGTPWV
;
A
#
# COMPACT_ATOMS: atom_id res chain seq x y z
N MET A 1 -27.76 16.45 -92.90
CA MET A 1 -26.60 15.75 -92.31
C MET A 1 -27.08 15.06 -91.05
N SER A 2 -26.93 13.74 -91.01
CA SER A 2 -27.50 12.82 -90.03
C SER A 2 -26.93 13.01 -88.63
N SER A 3 -27.81 12.93 -87.61
CA SER A 3 -27.43 12.69 -86.22
C SER A 3 -27.31 11.19 -85.97
N GLU A 4 -26.15 10.72 -85.51
CA GLU A 4 -26.02 9.40 -84.89
C GLU A 4 -25.75 9.58 -83.40
N THR A 5 -26.62 8.99 -82.60
CA THR A 5 -26.58 8.92 -81.15
C THR A 5 -25.80 7.66 -80.77
N LEU A 6 -24.65 7.81 -80.08
CA LEU A 6 -23.88 6.70 -79.51
C LEU A 6 -24.06 6.70 -77.99
N THR A 7 -24.72 5.64 -77.50
CA THR A 7 -25.02 5.32 -76.11
C THR A 7 -23.77 4.85 -75.35
N VAL A 8 -23.45 5.50 -74.23
CA VAL A 8 -22.37 5.10 -73.30
C VAL A 8 -22.94 4.12 -72.26
N SER A 9 -22.32 2.93 -72.18
CA SER A 9 -22.58 1.88 -71.16
C SER A 9 -22.10 2.32 -69.77
N PRO A 10 -22.81 1.99 -68.66
CA PRO A 10 -22.53 2.56 -67.36
C PRO A 10 -21.36 1.89 -66.62
N LEU A 11 -20.54 2.71 -65.96
CA LEU A 11 -19.44 2.40 -65.03
C LEU A 11 -19.90 1.71 -63.71
N ARG A 12 -20.97 0.91 -63.73
CA ARG A 12 -21.64 0.40 -62.52
C ARG A 12 -21.02 -0.90 -61.98
N ASP A 13 -20.24 -1.61 -62.80
CA ASP A 13 -19.76 -2.96 -62.49
C ASP A 13 -18.45 -3.00 -61.69
N THR A 14 -17.76 -1.85 -61.57
CA THR A 14 -16.50 -1.71 -60.81
C THR A 14 -16.72 -1.31 -59.35
N ASP A 15 -17.71 -0.47 -59.07
CA ASP A 15 -18.04 -0.06 -57.69
C ASP A 15 -18.64 -1.22 -56.89
N ASP A 16 -19.54 -2.01 -57.51
CA ASP A 16 -20.16 -3.19 -56.90
C ASP A 16 -19.14 -4.29 -56.51
N ARG A 17 -17.98 -4.35 -57.17
CA ARG A 17 -16.90 -5.28 -56.78
C ARG A 17 -16.09 -4.75 -55.61
N PHE A 18 -15.82 -3.45 -55.58
CA PHE A 18 -15.05 -2.83 -54.52
C PHE A 18 -15.80 -2.87 -53.18
N ASP A 19 -17.11 -2.60 -53.21
CA ASP A 19 -17.95 -2.65 -52.01
C ASP A 19 -18.08 -4.09 -51.46
N ARG A 20 -18.10 -5.11 -52.33
CA ARG A 20 -18.11 -6.52 -51.88
C ARG A 20 -16.80 -6.97 -51.26
N GLU A 21 -15.67 -6.44 -51.71
CA GLU A 21 -14.37 -6.73 -51.11
C GLU A 21 -14.21 -6.07 -49.73
N LEU A 22 -14.74 -4.84 -49.57
CA LEU A 22 -14.79 -4.15 -48.28
C LEU A 22 -15.67 -4.88 -47.26
N ASP A 23 -16.88 -5.30 -47.64
CA ASP A 23 -17.79 -6.05 -46.77
C ASP A 23 -17.21 -7.42 -46.35
N ALA A 24 -16.44 -8.05 -47.23
CA ALA A 24 -15.79 -9.32 -46.95
C ALA A 24 -14.64 -9.16 -45.93
N ASP A 25 -13.86 -8.09 -46.04
CA ASP A 25 -12.75 -7.80 -45.14
C ASP A 25 -13.25 -7.36 -43.74
N GLU A 26 -14.35 -6.62 -43.68
CA GLU A 26 -14.99 -6.22 -42.42
C GLU A 26 -15.58 -7.44 -41.68
N LYS A 27 -16.30 -8.32 -42.38
CA LYS A 27 -16.78 -9.58 -41.78
C LYS A 27 -15.65 -10.51 -41.35
N ALA A 28 -14.54 -10.55 -42.08
CA ALA A 28 -13.37 -11.34 -41.67
C ALA A 28 -12.73 -10.77 -40.40
N ARG A 29 -12.69 -9.45 -40.23
CA ARG A 29 -12.19 -8.82 -39.00
C ARG A 29 -13.12 -9.07 -37.81
N ASP A 30 -14.43 -9.01 -37.99
CA ASP A 30 -15.38 -9.25 -36.90
C ASP A 30 -15.32 -10.70 -36.39
N VAL A 31 -15.21 -11.68 -37.30
CA VAL A 31 -15.04 -13.10 -36.92
C VAL A 31 -13.72 -13.31 -36.17
N LEU A 32 -12.63 -12.65 -36.57
CA LEU A 32 -11.34 -12.73 -35.87
C LEU A 32 -11.37 -12.05 -34.50
N VAL A 33 -12.17 -10.99 -34.33
CA VAL A 33 -12.33 -10.30 -33.04
C VAL A 33 -13.19 -11.14 -32.09
N GLU A 34 -14.25 -11.77 -32.57
CA GLU A 34 -15.16 -12.57 -31.74
C GLU A 34 -14.52 -13.89 -31.26
N ASP A 35 -13.71 -14.53 -32.13
CA ASP A 35 -12.94 -15.74 -31.80
C ASP A 35 -11.78 -15.46 -30.81
N GLN A 36 -11.30 -14.21 -30.72
CA GLN A 36 -10.34 -13.79 -29.70
C GLN A 36 -10.97 -13.39 -28.36
N ILE A 37 -12.23 -12.96 -28.34
CA ILE A 37 -12.92 -12.50 -27.11
C ILE A 37 -13.60 -13.66 -26.37
N SER A 38 -14.12 -14.66 -27.09
CA SER A 38 -14.81 -15.82 -26.50
C SER A 38 -13.95 -16.62 -25.48
N PRO A 39 -12.65 -16.89 -25.71
CA PRO A 39 -11.80 -17.59 -24.73
C PRO A 39 -11.42 -16.72 -23.53
N LEU A 40 -11.39 -15.39 -23.69
CA LEU A 40 -11.04 -14.43 -22.63
C LEU A 40 -12.12 -14.29 -21.54
N ALA A 41 -13.39 -14.58 -21.88
CA ALA A 41 -14.48 -14.55 -20.90
C ALA A 41 -14.50 -15.80 -20.01
N ALA A 42 -14.04 -16.95 -20.53
CA ALA A 42 -14.09 -18.23 -19.83
C ALA A 42 -12.94 -18.45 -18.82
N GLU A 43 -11.81 -17.74 -18.95
CA GLU A 43 -10.64 -17.88 -18.06
C GLU A 43 -10.66 -16.95 -16.83
N SER A 44 -11.68 -16.09 -16.69
CA SER A 44 -11.78 -15.14 -15.56
C SER A 44 -12.12 -15.76 -14.20
N ASP A 45 -12.36 -17.08 -14.15
CA ASP A 45 -12.85 -17.80 -12.96
C ASP A 45 -11.84 -18.76 -12.28
N ALA A 46 -10.56 -18.79 -12.69
CA ALA A 46 -9.58 -19.72 -12.08
C ALA A 46 -8.50 -19.02 -11.21
N GLU A 47 -8.82 -18.93 -9.91
CA GLU A 47 -7.96 -18.98 -8.72
C GLU A 47 -6.72 -18.06 -8.58
N VAL A 48 -6.86 -17.07 -7.68
CA VAL A 48 -5.78 -16.26 -7.09
C VAL A 48 -5.33 -16.88 -5.76
N HIS A 49 -4.09 -17.37 -5.70
CA HIS A 49 -3.41 -17.70 -4.44
C HIS A 49 -2.56 -16.51 -3.97
N GLU A 50 -2.95 -15.93 -2.83
CA GLU A 50 -2.22 -14.90 -2.09
C GLU A 50 -0.95 -15.43 -1.41
N GLY A 51 0.09 -14.58 -1.35
CA GLY A 51 0.97 -14.50 -0.17
C GLY A 51 2.47 -14.48 -0.42
N GLU A 52 3.08 -13.29 -0.36
CA GLU A 52 4.31 -13.02 0.42
C GLU A 52 4.64 -11.51 0.38
N ARG A 53 4.64 -10.85 1.55
CA ARG A 53 5.01 -9.43 1.70
C ARG A 53 6.52 -9.27 1.50
N SER A 54 6.94 -8.63 0.40
CA SER A 54 8.35 -8.41 0.08
C SER A 54 8.99 -7.32 0.97
N PRO A 55 10.13 -7.62 1.65
CA PRO A 55 10.98 -6.64 2.34
C PRO A 55 11.70 -5.64 1.42
N GLY A 56 11.61 -5.81 0.10
CA GLY A 56 12.28 -5.01 -0.93
C GLY A 56 12.01 -3.50 -0.87
N THR A 57 10.84 -3.10 -0.40
CA THR A 57 10.39 -1.70 -0.43
C THR A 57 11.22 -0.78 0.47
N ALA A 58 11.80 -1.30 1.55
CA ALA A 58 12.56 -0.49 2.51
C ALA A 58 13.94 -0.05 1.98
N GLY A 59 14.61 -0.87 1.16
CA GLY A 59 15.88 -0.50 0.55
C GLY A 59 15.73 0.65 -0.44
N TRP A 60 14.61 0.67 -1.16
CA TRP A 60 14.32 1.70 -2.16
C TRP A 60 14.14 3.11 -1.60
N LEU A 61 13.65 3.24 -0.36
CA LEU A 61 13.43 4.55 0.26
C LEU A 61 14.76 5.23 0.64
N ASP A 62 15.78 4.43 0.96
CA ASP A 62 17.09 4.90 1.42
C ASP A 62 17.97 5.42 0.27
N LEU A 63 17.87 4.79 -0.91
CA LEU A 63 18.58 5.17 -2.15
C LEU A 63 18.33 6.62 -2.59
N VAL A 64 17.09 7.09 -2.47
CA VAL A 64 16.70 8.46 -2.87
C VAL A 64 16.88 9.45 -1.70
N GLY A 65 16.97 8.93 -0.47
CA GLY A 65 17.17 9.70 0.75
C GLY A 65 18.61 10.13 1.03
N PHE A 66 19.61 9.56 0.34
CA PHE A 66 21.04 9.81 0.60
C PHE A 66 21.42 11.29 0.56
N GLY A 67 20.77 12.11 -0.28
CA GLY A 67 21.06 13.55 -0.36
C GLY A 67 20.92 14.28 0.98
N VAL A 68 20.01 13.83 1.84
CA VAL A 68 19.85 14.41 3.20
C VAL A 68 20.96 13.96 4.13
N PHE A 69 21.36 12.69 4.03
CA PHE A 69 22.52 12.20 4.76
C PHE A 69 23.80 12.89 4.32
N GLN A 70 24.01 13.09 3.02
CA GLN A 70 25.16 13.81 2.48
C GLN A 70 25.22 15.24 3.02
N SER A 71 24.09 15.96 3.02
CA SER A 71 24.01 17.31 3.58
C SER A 71 24.28 17.31 5.10
N TYR A 72 23.74 16.34 5.83
CA TYR A 72 23.95 16.22 7.28
C TYR A 72 25.39 15.84 7.64
N TYR A 73 26.01 14.92 6.88
CA TYR A 73 27.42 14.56 7.03
C TYR A 73 28.30 15.78 6.81
N TYR A 74 28.05 16.54 5.75
CA TYR A 74 28.83 17.74 5.46
C TYR A 74 28.71 18.82 6.55
N THR A 75 27.52 18.98 7.14
CA THR A 75 27.27 20.04 8.12
C THR A 75 27.62 19.67 9.57
N HIS A 76 27.62 18.38 9.92
CA HIS A 76 27.75 17.93 11.32
C HIS A 76 28.88 16.89 11.53
N GLN A 77 28.68 15.64 11.08
CA GLN A 77 29.55 14.51 11.44
C GLN A 77 30.89 14.49 10.72
N LEU A 78 30.93 14.98 9.49
CA LEU A 78 32.06 14.93 8.56
C LEU A 78 32.40 16.32 8.01
N SER A 79 32.22 17.36 8.83
CA SER A 79 32.50 18.75 8.45
C SER A 79 33.95 19.02 8.05
N SER A 80 34.89 18.16 8.48
CA SER A 80 36.30 18.21 8.09
C SER A 80 36.61 17.55 6.74
N SER A 81 35.63 16.86 6.13
CA SER A 81 35.80 16.11 4.88
C SER A 81 35.20 16.87 3.69
N THR A 82 35.80 16.73 2.50
CA THR A 82 35.31 17.43 1.30
C THR A 82 33.96 16.86 0.84
N PRO A 83 33.08 17.68 0.21
CA PRO A 83 31.82 17.20 -0.35
C PRO A 83 32.00 16.02 -1.32
N THR A 84 33.06 16.05 -2.13
CA THR A 84 33.44 14.97 -3.05
C THR A 84 33.71 13.65 -2.32
N ASN A 85 34.41 13.70 -1.17
CA ASN A 85 34.65 12.49 -0.37
C ASN A 85 33.33 11.95 0.20
N ILE A 86 32.45 12.82 0.71
CA ILE A 86 31.17 12.39 1.27
C ILE A 86 30.26 11.77 0.18
N SER A 87 30.27 12.31 -1.04
CA SER A 87 29.47 11.75 -2.14
C SER A 87 29.88 10.33 -2.54
N TRP A 88 31.15 9.93 -2.34
CA TRP A 88 31.60 8.56 -2.63
C TRP A 88 30.82 7.50 -1.82
N ILE A 89 30.34 7.83 -0.61
CA ILE A 89 29.56 6.90 0.21
C ILE A 89 28.28 6.49 -0.52
N GLY A 90 27.52 7.47 -1.04
CA GLY A 90 26.29 7.21 -1.79
C GLY A 90 26.55 6.62 -3.17
N SER A 91 27.63 7.03 -3.85
CA SER A 91 28.02 6.44 -5.14
C SER A 91 28.38 4.95 -5.03
N ILE A 92 29.06 4.54 -3.94
CA ILE A 92 29.37 3.14 -3.68
C ILE A 92 28.08 2.34 -3.45
N GLN A 93 27.15 2.87 -2.65
CA GLN A 93 25.84 2.25 -2.41
C GLN A 93 25.05 2.06 -3.72
N LEU A 94 25.00 3.11 -4.55
CA LEU A 94 24.35 3.12 -5.87
C LEU A 94 25.00 2.13 -6.85
N CYS A 95 26.32 1.96 -6.80
CA CYS A 95 27.06 1.05 -7.66
C CYS A 95 26.85 -0.42 -7.26
N LEU A 96 26.89 -0.72 -5.95
CA LEU A 96 26.76 -2.09 -5.43
C LEU A 96 25.38 -2.69 -5.68
N CYS A 97 24.33 -1.86 -5.70
CA CYS A 97 22.95 -2.30 -5.92
C CYS A 97 22.76 -3.07 -7.25
N PRO A 98 23.09 -2.52 -8.43
CA PRO A 98 23.03 -3.25 -9.69
C PRO A 98 24.18 -4.26 -9.83
N LEU A 99 25.38 -3.97 -9.31
CA LEU A 99 26.54 -4.84 -9.46
C LEU A 99 26.30 -6.22 -8.87
N LEU A 100 25.69 -6.31 -7.67
CA LEU A 100 25.39 -7.59 -7.04
C LEU A 100 24.21 -8.34 -7.69
N GLY A 101 23.52 -7.71 -8.64
CA GLY A 101 22.54 -8.39 -9.49
C GLY A 101 23.13 -9.54 -10.30
N CYS A 102 24.42 -9.50 -10.63
CA CYS A 102 25.09 -10.61 -11.31
C CYS A 102 25.20 -11.87 -10.43
N VAL A 103 25.12 -11.72 -9.11
CA VAL A 103 25.17 -12.83 -8.14
C VAL A 103 23.77 -13.20 -7.68
N SER A 104 22.96 -12.22 -7.28
CA SER A 104 21.62 -12.47 -6.75
C SER A 104 20.64 -12.95 -7.82
N GLY A 105 20.83 -12.55 -9.08
CA GLY A 105 19.99 -12.98 -10.21
C GLY A 105 20.06 -14.49 -10.45
N PRO A 106 21.24 -15.06 -10.74
CA PRO A 106 21.38 -16.51 -10.93
C PRO A 106 20.97 -17.33 -9.71
N LEU A 107 21.24 -16.84 -8.48
CA LEU A 107 20.79 -17.50 -7.25
C LEU A 107 19.26 -17.48 -7.11
N PHE A 108 18.60 -16.40 -7.54
CA PHE A 108 17.14 -16.32 -7.58
C PHE A 108 16.57 -17.28 -8.64
N ASP A 109 17.17 -17.32 -9.83
CA ASP A 109 16.77 -18.23 -10.91
C ASP A 109 16.96 -19.71 -10.51
N ALA A 110 17.94 -19.99 -9.64
CA ALA A 110 18.15 -21.31 -9.01
C ALA A 110 17.16 -21.62 -7.86
N GLY A 111 16.22 -20.72 -7.54
CA GLY A 111 15.15 -20.92 -6.56
C GLY A 111 15.44 -20.42 -5.14
N TYR A 112 16.58 -19.76 -4.88
CA TYR A 112 16.97 -19.33 -3.54
C TYR A 112 16.38 -17.99 -3.08
N LEU A 113 15.11 -17.68 -3.43
CA LEU A 113 14.47 -16.41 -3.07
C LEU A 113 14.50 -16.13 -1.55
N LYS A 114 14.05 -17.08 -0.73
CA LYS A 114 13.93 -16.87 0.73
C LYS A 114 15.29 -16.60 1.40
N PRO A 115 16.35 -17.40 1.16
CA PRO A 115 17.68 -17.10 1.65
C PRO A 115 18.21 -15.73 1.21
N LEU A 116 18.00 -15.33 -0.05
CA LEU A 116 18.45 -14.03 -0.56
C LEU A 116 17.78 -12.86 0.16
N ILE A 117 16.46 -12.92 0.36
CA ILE A 117 15.72 -11.89 1.08
C ILE A 117 16.16 -11.80 2.55
N VAL A 118 16.31 -12.93 3.24
CA VAL A 118 16.71 -12.96 4.65
C VAL A 118 18.15 -12.48 4.84
N THR A 119 19.08 -12.94 4.01
CA THR A 119 20.49 -12.56 4.11
C THR A 119 20.72 -11.10 3.71
N GLY A 120 20.18 -10.68 2.56
CA GLY A 120 20.25 -9.28 2.10
C GLY A 120 19.60 -8.31 3.09
N GLY A 121 18.41 -8.64 3.59
CA GLY A 121 17.73 -7.87 4.62
C GLY A 121 18.52 -7.77 5.92
N SER A 122 19.16 -8.86 6.37
CA SER A 122 19.99 -8.86 7.58
C SER A 122 21.24 -7.99 7.44
N ILE A 123 21.93 -8.07 6.30
CA ILE A 123 23.13 -7.27 6.01
C ILE A 123 22.77 -5.79 5.90
N TYR A 124 21.69 -5.46 5.18
CA TYR A 124 21.18 -4.10 5.04
C TYR A 124 20.92 -3.45 6.41
N VAL A 125 20.20 -4.19 7.24
CA VAL A 125 19.83 -3.80 8.59
C VAL A 125 21.06 -3.65 9.50
N PHE A 126 22.04 -4.53 9.38
CA PHE A 126 23.30 -4.42 10.09
C PHE A 126 24.08 -3.17 9.66
N GLY A 127 24.16 -2.90 8.36
CA GLY A 127 24.81 -1.71 7.80
C GLY A 127 24.23 -0.41 8.37
N LEU A 128 22.90 -0.24 8.35
CA LEU A 128 22.24 0.93 8.93
C LEU A 128 22.52 1.10 10.44
N MET A 129 22.60 0.00 11.20
CA MET A 129 22.95 0.07 12.62
C MET A 129 24.39 0.52 12.83
N MET A 130 25.33 0.00 12.05
CA MET A 130 26.73 0.41 12.13
C MET A 130 26.90 1.87 11.71
N THR A 131 26.14 2.34 10.72
CA THR A 131 26.09 3.75 10.32
C THR A 131 25.64 4.65 11.46
N SER A 132 24.69 4.20 12.29
CA SER A 132 24.23 4.97 13.46
C SER A 132 25.30 5.16 14.55
N LEU A 133 26.35 4.34 14.53
CA LEU A 133 27.47 4.38 15.50
C LEU A 133 28.75 5.00 14.91
N ALA A 134 28.78 5.21 13.59
CA ALA A 134 29.93 5.75 12.90
C ALA A 134 30.20 7.20 13.34
N LYS A 135 31.49 7.53 13.45
CA LYS A 135 32.01 8.87 13.80
C LYS A 135 33.07 9.37 12.83
N VAL A 136 33.65 8.48 12.03
CA VAL A 136 34.80 8.77 11.15
C VAL A 136 34.48 8.35 9.72
N TYR A 137 35.04 9.05 8.73
CA TYR A 137 34.71 8.88 7.30
C TYR A 137 34.70 7.42 6.84
N TRP A 138 35.79 6.67 7.08
CA TRP A 138 35.90 5.28 6.65
C TRP A 138 34.84 4.35 7.27
N GLN A 139 34.32 4.68 8.47
CA GLN A 139 33.24 3.93 9.09
C GLN A 139 31.93 4.13 8.34
N TYR A 140 31.66 5.33 7.84
CA TYR A 140 30.49 5.62 7.00
C TYR A 140 30.61 4.96 5.62
N VAL A 141 31.79 4.97 5.00
CA VAL A 141 32.04 4.25 3.74
C VAL A 141 31.75 2.75 3.91
N LEU A 142 32.25 2.13 4.99
CA LEU A 142 32.07 0.70 5.23
C LEU A 142 30.63 0.33 5.60
N ALA A 143 30.01 1.07 6.53
CA ALA A 143 28.69 0.75 7.03
C ALA A 143 27.56 1.18 6.07
N HIS A 144 27.60 2.43 5.59
CA HIS A 144 26.52 3.02 4.80
C HIS A 144 26.75 2.85 3.30
N GLY A 145 27.99 2.94 2.82
CA GLY A 145 28.29 2.71 1.41
C GLY A 145 28.25 1.21 1.09
N ILE A 146 29.13 0.44 1.75
CA ILE A 146 29.35 -0.97 1.41
C ILE A 146 28.28 -1.88 2.02
N ALA A 147 28.14 -1.96 3.34
CA ALA A 147 27.24 -2.95 3.95
C ALA A 147 25.77 -2.73 3.57
N VAL A 148 25.27 -1.49 3.62
CA VAL A 148 23.93 -1.16 3.13
C VAL A 148 23.81 -1.44 1.63
N GLY A 149 24.78 -1.02 0.80
CA GLY A 149 24.79 -1.29 -0.64
C GLY A 149 24.77 -2.79 -0.98
N VAL A 150 25.49 -3.62 -0.23
CA VAL A 150 25.48 -5.09 -0.38
C VAL A 150 24.11 -5.67 -0.04
N GLY A 151 23.55 -5.28 1.11
CA GLY A 151 22.24 -5.75 1.52
C GLY A 151 21.14 -5.38 0.52
N MET A 152 21.22 -4.17 -0.05
CA MET A 152 20.31 -3.73 -1.10
C MET A 152 20.50 -4.51 -2.39
N GLY A 153 21.74 -4.67 -2.86
CA GLY A 153 22.04 -5.37 -4.11
C GLY A 153 21.67 -6.86 -4.11
N ILE A 154 21.70 -7.52 -2.95
CA ILE A 154 21.23 -8.91 -2.82
C ILE A 154 19.69 -8.99 -2.89
N MET A 155 18.99 -8.02 -2.30
CA MET A 155 17.54 -8.06 -2.10
C MET A 155 16.77 -7.47 -3.29
N PHE A 156 17.37 -6.50 -3.98
CA PHE A 156 16.70 -5.71 -5.00
C PHE A 156 16.38 -6.53 -6.27
N PRO A 157 17.32 -7.20 -6.93
CA PRO A 157 17.07 -7.94 -8.17
C PRO A 157 16.05 -9.08 -8.03
N PRO A 158 16.08 -9.93 -6.98
CA PRO A 158 15.04 -10.94 -6.76
C PRO A 158 13.63 -10.35 -6.62
N THR A 159 13.51 -9.17 -6.00
CA THR A 159 12.21 -8.49 -5.84
C THR A 159 11.65 -8.03 -7.20
N VAL A 160 12.51 -7.56 -8.10
CA VAL A 160 12.14 -7.17 -9.48
C VAL A 160 11.81 -8.38 -10.33
N SER A 161 12.61 -9.46 -10.21
CA SER A 161 12.41 -10.69 -10.98
C SER A 161 11.13 -11.42 -10.57
N THR A 162 10.74 -11.39 -9.29
CA THR A 162 9.49 -12.00 -8.82
C THR A 162 8.25 -11.38 -9.49
N LEU A 163 8.25 -10.06 -9.72
CA LEU A 163 7.18 -9.39 -10.48
C LEU A 163 7.11 -9.87 -11.93
N SER A 164 8.26 -10.13 -12.56
CA SER A 164 8.33 -10.71 -13.90
C SER A 164 7.75 -12.12 -13.94
N HIS A 165 8.04 -12.94 -12.93
CA HIS A 165 7.47 -14.30 -12.84
C HIS A 165 5.96 -14.28 -12.61
N HIS A 166 5.47 -13.39 -11.74
CA HIS A 166 4.06 -13.31 -11.40
C HIS A 166 3.19 -12.71 -12.52
N PHE A 167 3.67 -11.68 -13.21
CA PHE A 167 2.92 -10.98 -14.26
C PHE A 167 3.42 -11.28 -15.68
N GLY A 168 4.21 -12.35 -15.88
CA GLY A 168 5.05 -12.54 -17.08
C GLY A 168 4.36 -12.40 -18.43
N ARG A 169 3.16 -12.97 -18.60
CA ARG A 169 2.34 -12.87 -19.83
C ARG A 169 1.21 -11.85 -19.73
N SER A 170 1.06 -11.19 -18.59
CA SER A 170 -0.07 -10.29 -18.34
C SER A 170 0.17 -8.90 -18.92
N ARG A 171 -0.87 -8.32 -19.54
CA ARG A 171 -0.86 -6.92 -20.00
C ARG A 171 -0.59 -5.90 -18.88
N TYR A 172 -0.75 -6.30 -17.62
CA TYR A 172 -0.52 -5.48 -16.43
C TYR A 172 0.92 -5.47 -15.94
N ARG A 173 1.85 -6.18 -16.60
CA ARG A 173 3.28 -6.23 -16.21
C ARG A 173 3.92 -4.85 -16.14
N SER A 174 3.70 -4.00 -17.15
CA SER A 174 4.23 -2.64 -17.19
C SER A 174 3.66 -1.76 -16.08
N LEU A 175 2.37 -1.94 -15.75
CA LEU A 175 1.73 -1.28 -14.61
C LEU A 175 2.33 -1.75 -13.28
N ALA A 176 2.59 -3.05 -13.12
CA ALA A 176 3.22 -3.59 -11.92
C ALA A 176 4.65 -3.06 -11.71
N TYR A 177 5.45 -2.94 -12.77
CA TYR A 177 6.74 -2.24 -12.74
C TYR A 177 6.58 -0.75 -12.44
N GLY A 178 5.56 -0.09 -12.99
CA GLY A 178 5.22 1.30 -12.69
C GLY A 178 4.88 1.53 -11.22
N CYS A 179 4.05 0.66 -10.64
CA CYS A 179 3.72 0.69 -9.21
C CYS A 179 4.94 0.42 -8.32
N GLN A 180 5.81 -0.52 -8.71
CA GLN A 180 7.08 -0.75 -8.02
C GLN A 180 7.96 0.51 -8.07
N ALA A 181 8.10 1.13 -9.24
CA ALA A 181 8.90 2.33 -9.44
C ALA A 181 8.35 3.54 -8.66
N ALA A 182 7.03 3.68 -8.55
CA ALA A 182 6.38 4.75 -7.78
C ALA A 182 6.76 4.74 -6.29
N GLY A 183 7.11 3.56 -5.74
CA GLY A 183 7.65 3.45 -4.38
C GLY A 183 8.94 4.25 -4.16
N SER A 184 9.77 4.42 -5.20
CA SER A 184 11.01 5.21 -5.13
C SER A 184 10.75 6.71 -4.97
N SER A 185 9.79 7.26 -5.73
CA SER A 185 9.38 8.65 -5.61
C SER A 185 8.78 8.95 -4.23
N LEU A 186 8.04 7.98 -3.69
CA LEU A 186 7.48 8.06 -2.35
C LEU A 186 8.57 8.14 -1.26
N GLY A 187 9.60 7.30 -1.37
CA GLY A 187 10.77 7.34 -0.49
C GLY A 187 11.55 8.63 -0.56
N GLY A 188 11.76 9.14 -1.77
CA GLY A 188 12.42 10.42 -2.01
C GLY A 188 11.69 11.63 -1.42
N ILE A 189 10.39 11.54 -1.18
CA ILE A 189 9.60 12.60 -0.52
C ILE A 189 9.61 12.41 0.99
N VAL A 190 9.30 11.20 1.45
CA VAL A 190 9.11 10.91 2.88
C VAL A 190 10.44 11.00 3.65
N PHE A 191 11.51 10.44 3.09
CA PHE A 191 12.80 10.32 3.78
C PHE A 191 13.44 11.66 4.11
N PRO A 192 13.56 12.62 3.17
CA PRO A 192 14.11 13.94 3.46
C PRO A 192 13.30 14.75 4.46
N ILE A 193 11.97 14.72 4.36
CA ILE A 193 11.07 15.42 5.28
C ILE A 193 11.22 14.85 6.70
N MET A 194 11.34 13.52 6.80
CA MET A 194 11.53 12.82 8.07
C MET A 194 12.86 13.17 8.73
N ALA A 195 13.96 13.04 7.97
CA ALA A 195 15.29 13.33 8.48
C ALA A 195 15.41 14.80 8.89
N ARG A 196 14.92 15.76 8.10
CA ARG A 196 14.94 17.19 8.43
C ARG A 196 14.34 17.52 9.80
N SER A 197 13.28 16.81 10.20
CA SER A 197 12.51 17.12 11.40
C SER A 197 12.93 16.25 12.61
N LEU A 198 13.47 15.05 12.39
CA LEU A 198 13.95 14.17 13.44
C LEU A 198 15.41 14.43 13.84
N LEU A 199 16.27 14.85 12.89
CA LEU A 199 17.67 15.16 13.18
C LEU A 199 17.84 16.17 14.33
N PRO A 200 17.05 17.27 14.41
CA PRO A 200 17.12 18.19 15.55
C PRO A 200 16.50 17.64 16.84
N SER A 201 15.47 16.80 16.73
CA SER A 201 14.64 16.38 17.88
C SER A 201 15.22 15.19 18.65
N VAL A 202 15.75 14.20 17.93
CA VAL A 202 16.21 12.91 18.51
C VAL A 202 17.67 12.60 18.16
N GLY A 203 18.29 13.39 17.29
CA GLY A 203 19.69 13.23 16.89
C GLY A 203 19.91 12.14 15.83
N PHE A 204 21.06 12.21 15.17
CA PHE A 204 21.43 11.37 14.02
C PHE A 204 21.21 9.87 14.22
N ALA A 205 21.72 9.32 15.33
CA ALA A 205 21.68 7.88 15.58
C ALA A 205 20.24 7.37 15.71
N TRP A 206 19.34 8.14 16.34
CA TRP A 206 17.94 7.75 16.50
C TRP A 206 17.14 7.97 15.23
N THR A 207 17.39 9.04 14.47
CA THR A 207 16.78 9.28 13.16
C THR A 207 16.96 8.09 12.21
N VAL A 208 18.18 7.54 12.14
CA VAL A 208 18.46 6.35 11.30
C VAL A 208 17.75 5.10 11.83
N ARG A 209 17.62 4.96 13.16
CA ARG A 209 17.01 3.77 13.79
C ARG A 209 15.49 3.75 13.73
N ILE A 210 14.83 4.90 13.63
CA ILE A 210 13.37 5.03 13.68
C ILE A 210 12.66 4.30 12.55
N PHE A 211 13.20 4.31 11.33
CA PHE A 211 12.66 3.53 10.21
C PHE A 211 12.74 2.01 10.40
N ARG A 212 13.60 1.55 11.31
CA ARG A 212 13.75 0.15 11.66
C ARG A 212 13.02 -0.20 12.96
N ASP A 213 12.33 0.73 13.62
CA ASP A 213 11.62 0.37 14.86
C ASP A 213 10.44 -0.57 14.51
N PRO A 214 10.53 -1.87 14.84
CA PRO A 214 9.48 -2.82 14.47
C PRO A 214 8.15 -2.46 15.15
N ALA A 215 8.17 -1.80 16.30
CA ALA A 215 6.95 -1.33 16.96
C ALA A 215 6.27 -0.22 16.13
N TYR A 216 7.04 0.71 15.58
CA TYR A 216 6.51 1.80 14.75
C TYR A 216 6.00 1.28 13.39
N VAL A 217 6.77 0.41 12.73
CA VAL A 217 6.36 -0.20 11.45
C VAL A 217 5.07 -1.00 11.61
N LEU A 218 4.96 -1.83 12.65
CA LEU A 218 3.73 -2.56 12.95
C LEU A 218 2.56 -1.63 13.31
N HIS A 219 2.83 -0.50 13.97
CA HIS A 219 1.80 0.48 14.28
C HIS A 219 1.20 1.07 13.00
N VAL A 220 2.06 1.55 12.10
CA VAL A 220 1.64 2.17 10.83
C VAL A 220 0.93 1.15 9.94
N ALA A 221 1.45 -0.09 9.85
CA ALA A 221 0.79 -1.16 9.10
C ALA A 221 -0.58 -1.52 9.70
N GLY A 222 -0.68 -1.61 11.04
CA GLY A 222 -1.93 -1.90 11.74
C GLY A 222 -2.98 -0.81 11.56
N ALA A 223 -2.58 0.46 11.71
CA ALA A 223 -3.44 1.61 11.46
C ALA A 223 -3.87 1.69 9.99
N GLY A 224 -2.98 1.35 9.05
CA GLY A 224 -3.29 1.26 7.63
C GLY A 224 -4.38 0.22 7.35
N CYS A 225 -4.19 -1.02 7.81
CA CYS A 225 -5.18 -2.08 7.66
C CYS A 225 -6.52 -1.74 8.33
N ALA A 226 -6.49 -1.19 9.56
CA ALA A 226 -7.71 -0.80 10.26
C ALA A 226 -8.48 0.30 9.50
N SER A 227 -7.77 1.30 8.98
CA SER A 227 -8.41 2.41 8.26
C SER A 227 -8.88 2.07 6.84
N MET A 228 -8.43 0.95 6.28
CA MET A 228 -8.82 0.49 4.95
C MET A 228 -10.32 0.18 4.84
N ALA A 229 -10.96 -0.32 5.88
CA ALA A 229 -12.36 -0.73 5.81
C ALA A 229 -13.25 -0.07 6.89
N ILE A 230 -12.69 0.86 7.67
CA ILE A 230 -13.44 1.52 8.75
C ILE A 230 -14.59 2.40 8.24
N TYR A 231 -14.48 2.90 7.01
CA TYR A 231 -15.53 3.71 6.38
C TYR A 231 -16.56 2.90 5.60
N SER A 232 -16.37 1.59 5.45
CA SER A 232 -17.22 0.76 4.58
C SER A 232 -18.70 0.82 4.99
N PRO A 233 -19.09 0.61 6.26
CA PRO A 233 -20.49 0.78 6.65
C PRO A 233 -20.99 2.22 6.48
N LEU A 234 -20.15 3.24 6.67
CA LEU A 234 -20.55 4.63 6.44
C LEU A 234 -20.85 4.90 4.97
N SER A 235 -20.02 4.38 4.07
CA SER A 235 -20.15 4.59 2.62
C SER A 235 -21.33 3.83 2.03
N PHE A 236 -21.65 2.64 2.57
CA PHE A 236 -22.68 1.76 2.02
C PHE A 236 -23.91 1.60 2.92
N ALA A 237 -24.03 2.35 4.02
CA ALA A 237 -25.17 2.25 4.94
C ALA A 237 -26.51 2.42 4.22
N VAL A 238 -26.61 3.47 3.39
CA VAL A 238 -27.86 3.78 2.66
C VAL A 238 -28.17 2.66 1.67
N THR A 239 -27.18 2.22 0.88
CA THR A 239 -27.36 1.20 -0.14
C THR A 239 -27.70 -0.16 0.47
N TYR A 240 -27.10 -0.50 1.62
CA TYR A 240 -27.40 -1.69 2.39
C TYR A 240 -28.84 -1.66 2.94
N GLY A 241 -29.27 -0.53 3.54
CA GLY A 241 -30.65 -0.34 3.99
C GLY A 241 -31.66 -0.51 2.86
N THR A 242 -31.43 0.13 1.70
CA THR A 242 -32.32 -0.01 0.53
C THR A 242 -32.32 -1.43 -0.03
N ALA A 243 -31.17 -2.14 -0.02
CA ALA A 243 -31.07 -3.53 -0.46
C ALA A 243 -31.88 -4.49 0.43
N ARG A 244 -32.10 -4.13 1.70
CA ARG A 244 -32.99 -4.85 2.64
C ARG A 244 -34.45 -4.38 2.59
N GLY A 245 -34.81 -3.56 1.60
CA GLY A 245 -36.20 -3.13 1.35
C GLY A 245 -36.62 -1.86 2.10
N PHE A 246 -35.68 -1.06 2.59
CA PHE A 246 -36.01 0.15 3.36
C PHE A 246 -36.34 1.29 2.41
N SER A 247 -37.21 2.21 2.84
CA SER A 247 -37.42 3.45 2.09
C SER A 247 -36.12 4.27 2.10
N THR A 248 -35.79 4.91 0.97
CA THR A 248 -34.58 5.74 0.85
C THR A 248 -34.53 6.83 1.92
N SER A 249 -35.70 7.39 2.28
CA SER A 249 -35.79 8.38 3.36
C SER A 249 -35.36 7.82 4.71
N LEU A 250 -35.68 6.56 5.01
CA LEU A 250 -35.28 5.93 6.27
C LEU A 250 -33.81 5.51 6.24
N ALA A 251 -33.34 4.96 5.12
CA ALA A 251 -31.94 4.56 4.93
C ALA A 251 -30.98 5.77 5.03
N ASN A 252 -31.41 6.96 4.63
CA ASN A 252 -30.62 8.18 4.79
C ASN A 252 -30.37 8.56 6.26
N TYR A 253 -31.20 8.11 7.21
CA TYR A 253 -30.96 8.32 8.63
C TYR A 253 -29.82 7.46 9.18
N SER A 254 -29.45 6.34 8.53
CA SER A 254 -28.34 5.49 8.97
C SER A 254 -27.03 6.28 9.11
N LEU A 255 -26.70 7.11 8.12
CA LEU A 255 -25.50 7.95 8.18
C LEU A 255 -25.57 8.97 9.33
N ALA A 256 -26.75 9.53 9.60
CA ALA A 256 -26.96 10.47 10.70
C ALA A 256 -26.79 9.78 12.06
N VAL A 257 -27.30 8.55 12.22
CA VAL A 257 -27.14 7.74 13.43
C VAL A 257 -25.68 7.39 13.66
N ILE A 258 -24.97 6.88 12.65
CA ILE A 258 -23.54 6.55 12.76
C ILE A 258 -22.73 7.78 13.19
N ASN A 259 -22.91 8.91 12.52
CA ASN A 259 -22.17 10.14 12.82
C ASN A 259 -22.52 10.70 14.20
N GLY A 260 -23.81 10.68 14.59
CA GLY A 260 -24.26 11.12 15.90
C GLY A 260 -23.65 10.30 17.04
N CYS A 261 -23.69 8.97 16.92
CA CYS A 261 -23.09 8.07 17.91
C CYS A 261 -21.55 8.13 17.89
N SER A 262 -20.93 8.50 16.76
CA SER A 262 -19.48 8.69 16.68
C SER A 262 -18.95 9.78 17.60
N VAL A 263 -19.78 10.74 18.03
CA VAL A 263 -19.37 11.75 19.03
C VAL A 263 -18.92 11.07 20.33
N VAL A 264 -19.66 10.06 20.79
CA VAL A 264 -19.30 9.26 21.97
C VAL A 264 -18.02 8.47 21.71
N GLY A 265 -17.94 7.84 20.54
CA GLY A 265 -16.76 7.10 20.07
C GLY A 265 -15.49 7.96 19.89
N ARG A 266 -15.62 9.28 19.74
CA ARG A 266 -14.48 10.21 19.64
C ARG A 266 -14.02 10.70 21.00
N ILE A 267 -14.92 10.84 21.98
CA ILE A 267 -14.60 11.42 23.29
C ILE A 267 -14.19 10.36 24.30
N ALA A 268 -14.98 9.30 24.46
CA ALA A 268 -14.75 8.30 25.50
C ALA A 268 -13.39 7.58 25.35
N PRO A 269 -12.95 7.19 24.13
CA PRO A 269 -11.63 6.58 23.95
C PRO A 269 -10.47 7.52 24.24
N LEU A 270 -10.61 8.84 24.01
CA LEU A 270 -9.58 9.83 24.35
C LEU A 270 -9.41 9.93 25.87
N LEU A 271 -10.50 9.93 26.63
CA LEU A 271 -10.47 9.93 28.09
C LEU A 271 -9.88 8.61 28.61
N ALA A 272 -10.28 7.48 28.04
CA ALA A 272 -9.73 6.17 28.39
C ALA A 272 -8.21 6.10 28.11
N ALA A 273 -7.75 6.68 27.00
CA ALA A 273 -6.35 6.67 26.59
C ALA A 273 -5.43 7.36 27.61
N GLN A 274 -5.93 8.32 28.38
CA GLN A 274 -5.17 8.97 29.45
C GLN A 274 -4.84 7.99 30.58
N VAL A 275 -5.71 7.01 30.84
CA VAL A 275 -5.57 6.05 31.94
C VAL A 275 -4.89 4.77 31.49
N VAL A 276 -5.39 4.15 30.41
CA VAL A 276 -4.91 2.83 29.98
C VAL A 276 -3.82 2.90 28.93
N GLY A 277 -3.51 4.07 28.40
CA GLY A 277 -2.54 4.24 27.33
C GLY A 277 -3.18 4.23 25.94
N PRO A 278 -2.67 5.05 25.02
CA PRO A 278 -3.32 5.36 23.75
C PRO A 278 -3.23 4.25 22.70
N ILE A 279 -2.13 3.47 22.64
CA ILE A 279 -2.04 2.32 21.73
C ILE A 279 -2.98 1.20 22.20
N ASN A 280 -3.12 1.01 23.52
CA ASN A 280 -4.04 0.01 24.09
C ASN A 280 -5.50 0.29 23.69
N VAL A 281 -5.92 1.55 23.75
CA VAL A 281 -7.26 1.96 23.32
C VAL A 281 -7.46 1.71 21.83
N HIS A 282 -6.52 2.15 20.98
CA HIS A 282 -6.62 2.00 19.54
C HIS A 282 -6.69 0.52 19.12
N ALA A 283 -5.82 -0.34 19.65
CA ALA A 283 -5.84 -1.77 19.35
C ALA A 283 -7.17 -2.42 19.75
N SER A 284 -7.70 -2.06 20.92
CA SER A 284 -8.97 -2.62 21.43
C SER A 284 -10.16 -2.20 20.59
N PHE A 285 -10.27 -0.91 20.24
CA PHE A 285 -11.36 -0.39 19.42
C PHE A 285 -11.30 -0.87 17.97
N ALA A 286 -10.10 -1.13 17.43
CA ALA A 286 -9.94 -1.80 16.14
C ALA A 286 -10.55 -3.22 16.16
N VAL A 287 -10.28 -4.01 17.20
CA VAL A 287 -10.87 -5.35 17.33
C VAL A 287 -12.38 -5.31 17.51
N ILE A 288 -12.90 -4.39 18.33
CA ILE A 288 -14.35 -4.21 18.50
C ILE A 288 -15.00 -3.83 17.16
N SER A 289 -14.41 -2.92 16.42
CA SER A 289 -14.89 -2.53 15.09
C SER A 289 -14.83 -3.69 14.09
N ALA A 290 -13.80 -4.52 14.14
CA ALA A 290 -13.70 -5.72 13.30
C ALA A 290 -14.84 -6.72 13.58
N VAL A 291 -15.15 -6.95 14.87
CA VAL A 291 -16.27 -7.82 15.27
C VAL A 291 -17.60 -7.25 14.76
N MET A 292 -17.82 -5.94 14.90
CA MET A 292 -19.00 -5.28 14.34
C MET A 292 -19.08 -5.49 12.82
N LEU A 293 -17.98 -5.30 12.09
CA LEU A 293 -17.95 -5.48 10.64
C LEU A 293 -18.28 -6.91 10.21
N PHE A 294 -17.91 -7.94 11.00
CA PHE A 294 -18.32 -9.33 10.73
C PHE A 294 -19.81 -9.60 10.92
N VAL A 295 -20.49 -8.83 11.79
CA VAL A 295 -21.93 -8.99 12.05
C VAL A 295 -22.80 -8.03 11.23
N TRP A 296 -22.20 -7.13 10.43
CA TRP A 296 -22.90 -6.12 9.62
C TRP A 296 -24.07 -6.70 8.82
N THR A 297 -23.86 -7.84 8.15
CA THR A 297 -24.90 -8.45 7.29
C THR A 297 -26.02 -9.17 8.04
N LYS A 298 -25.87 -9.38 9.36
CA LYS A 298 -26.92 -10.00 10.20
C LYS A 298 -27.99 -8.99 10.61
N ALA A 299 -27.71 -7.70 10.50
CA ALA A 299 -28.72 -6.67 10.66
C ALA A 299 -29.58 -6.61 9.39
N GLU A 300 -30.74 -7.27 9.42
CA GLU A 300 -31.65 -7.36 8.26
C GLU A 300 -32.94 -6.56 8.45
N SER A 301 -33.29 -6.25 9.70
CA SER A 301 -34.48 -5.48 10.06
C SER A 301 -34.16 -4.01 10.28
N VAL A 302 -35.16 -3.14 10.10
CA VAL A 302 -35.03 -1.68 10.32
C VAL A 302 -34.45 -1.37 11.71
N PRO A 303 -35.01 -1.88 12.83
CA PRO A 303 -34.42 -1.64 14.14
C PRO A 303 -33.03 -2.24 14.28
N GLY A 304 -32.77 -3.41 13.67
CA GLY A 304 -31.48 -4.08 13.69
C GLY A 304 -30.36 -3.26 13.04
N ILE A 305 -30.62 -2.68 11.87
CA ILE A 305 -29.66 -1.81 11.17
C ILE A 305 -29.42 -0.54 11.98
N MET A 306 -30.46 0.09 12.54
CA MET A 306 -30.30 1.31 13.35
C MET A 306 -29.48 1.06 14.63
N VAL A 307 -29.66 -0.09 15.28
CA VAL A 307 -28.85 -0.49 16.43
C VAL A 307 -27.40 -0.78 16.01
N PHE A 308 -27.21 -1.48 14.89
CA PHE A 308 -25.88 -1.72 14.33
C PHE A 308 -25.15 -0.40 14.04
N ASP A 309 -25.82 0.53 13.35
CA ASP A 309 -25.30 1.85 12.99
C ASP A 309 -24.87 2.65 14.22
N ALA A 310 -25.69 2.65 15.27
CA ALA A 310 -25.38 3.31 16.53
C ALA A 310 -24.12 2.72 17.19
N LEU A 311 -24.07 1.40 17.34
CA LEU A 311 -22.95 0.69 17.96
C LEU A 311 -21.66 0.84 17.14
N TYR A 312 -21.77 0.75 15.81
CA TYR A 312 -20.64 0.91 14.91
C TYR A 312 -20.11 2.35 14.91
N GLY A 313 -21.00 3.35 15.01
CA GLY A 313 -20.59 4.74 15.21
C GLY A 313 -19.73 4.92 16.46
N VAL A 314 -20.10 4.28 17.57
CA VAL A 314 -19.28 4.31 18.80
C VAL A 314 -17.94 3.59 18.62
N SER A 315 -17.93 2.41 17.97
CA SER A 315 -16.70 1.61 17.85
C SER A 315 -15.70 2.15 16.83
N SER A 316 -16.17 2.72 15.73
CA SER A 316 -15.33 3.11 14.56
C SER A 316 -14.58 4.44 14.72
N ALA A 317 -14.90 5.24 15.74
CA ALA A 317 -14.45 6.63 15.83
C ALA A 317 -13.22 6.86 16.72
N PHE A 318 -12.30 5.88 16.79
CA PHE A 318 -11.07 5.97 17.60
C PHE A 318 -9.96 6.73 16.84
N ASN A 319 -9.49 7.86 17.37
CA ASN A 319 -8.33 8.58 16.82
C ASN A 319 -7.21 8.82 17.86
N ALA A 320 -7.19 8.02 18.94
CA ALA A 320 -6.40 8.32 20.13
C ALA A 320 -4.88 8.08 19.98
N ALA A 321 -4.41 7.11 19.19
CA ALA A 321 -2.99 6.73 19.26
C ALA A 321 -2.02 7.55 18.41
N ALA A 322 -2.51 8.28 17.40
CA ALA A 322 -1.62 9.10 16.60
C ALA A 322 -0.95 10.16 17.49
N ALA A 323 -1.71 10.82 18.36
CA ALA A 323 -1.28 11.88 19.27
C ALA A 323 -0.14 11.50 20.25
N SER A 324 0.16 10.22 20.38
CA SER A 324 1.11 9.65 21.35
C SER A 324 2.51 9.49 20.79
N PHE A 325 2.63 9.59 19.47
CA PHE A 325 3.90 9.72 18.77
C PHE A 325 4.13 11.20 18.46
N ALA A 326 5.40 11.65 18.41
CA ALA A 326 5.71 13.07 18.17
C ALA A 326 5.00 13.59 16.90
N PRO A 327 4.63 14.88 16.80
CA PRO A 327 3.70 15.41 15.79
C PRO A 327 4.05 15.08 14.33
N LEU A 328 5.32 14.83 14.03
CA LEU A 328 5.79 14.43 12.70
C LEU A 328 5.49 12.95 12.35
N TYR A 329 5.51 12.04 13.34
CA TYR A 329 5.14 10.64 13.16
C TYR A 329 3.67 10.48 12.78
N ILE A 330 2.84 11.41 13.27
CA ILE A 330 1.42 11.51 12.92
C ILE A 330 1.27 11.77 11.42
N GLY A 331 1.96 12.79 10.89
CA GLY A 331 1.94 13.11 9.47
C GLY A 331 2.38 11.95 8.58
N MET A 332 3.37 11.17 9.01
CA MET A 332 3.85 9.98 8.30
C MET A 332 2.85 8.84 8.31
N ALA A 333 2.27 8.55 9.48
CA ALA A 333 1.22 7.56 9.61
C ALA A 333 0.02 7.95 8.72
N PHE A 334 -0.43 9.21 8.74
CA PHE A 334 -1.51 9.70 7.87
C PHE A 334 -1.17 9.57 6.38
N PHE A 335 0.06 9.91 5.98
CA PHE A 335 0.49 9.75 4.60
C PHE A 335 0.46 8.28 4.14
N VAL A 336 1.04 7.37 4.90
CA VAL A 336 1.05 5.94 4.54
C VAL A 336 -0.35 5.33 4.60
N THR A 337 -1.13 5.66 5.62
CA THR A 337 -2.52 5.19 5.76
C THR A 337 -3.43 5.76 4.67
N SER A 338 -3.16 6.94 4.10
CA SER A 338 -4.00 7.52 3.04
C SER A 338 -4.19 6.60 1.82
N PHE A 339 -3.20 5.79 1.47
CA PHE A 339 -3.31 4.78 0.41
C PHE A 339 -4.30 3.67 0.76
N PHE A 340 -4.37 3.28 2.03
CA PHE A 340 -5.35 2.32 2.52
C PHE A 340 -6.76 2.91 2.52
N TRP A 341 -6.90 4.18 2.91
CA TRP A 341 -8.18 4.90 2.84
C TRP A 341 -8.68 5.02 1.39
N LEU A 342 -7.79 5.21 0.43
CA LEU A 342 -8.13 5.28 -0.98
C LEU A 342 -8.56 3.92 -1.55
N ALA A 343 -7.83 2.86 -1.23
CA ALA A 343 -8.10 1.52 -1.76
C ALA A 343 -9.35 0.87 -1.16
N GLY A 344 -9.69 1.23 0.07
CA GLY A 344 -10.77 0.64 0.87
C GLY A 344 -12.15 0.61 0.21
N PRO A 345 -12.75 1.79 -0.09
CA PRO A 345 -14.09 1.86 -0.64
C PRO A 345 -14.25 1.16 -2.01
N PRO A 346 -13.32 1.29 -2.98
CA PRO A 346 -13.41 0.56 -4.25
C PRO A 346 -13.35 -0.96 -4.08
N ILE A 347 -12.47 -1.48 -3.22
CA ILE A 347 -12.37 -2.92 -2.96
C ILE A 347 -13.66 -3.43 -2.30
N THR A 348 -14.17 -2.69 -1.31
CA THR A 348 -15.44 -3.02 -0.64
C THR A 348 -16.59 -3.02 -1.65
N ALA A 349 -16.67 -2.02 -2.53
CA ALA A 349 -17.68 -1.93 -3.57
C ALA A 349 -17.64 -3.13 -4.53
N ALA A 350 -16.45 -3.52 -4.97
CA ALA A 350 -16.27 -4.65 -5.89
C ALA A 350 -16.68 -6.00 -5.28
N LEU A 351 -16.72 -6.11 -3.95
CA LEU A 351 -17.14 -7.32 -3.24
C LEU A 351 -18.66 -7.38 -2.99
N ILE A 352 -19.40 -6.30 -3.26
CA ILE A 352 -20.85 -6.28 -3.15
C ILE A 352 -21.44 -6.86 -4.44
N LYS A 353 -22.25 -7.93 -4.31
CA LYS A 353 -22.89 -8.62 -5.45
C LYS A 353 -24.40 -8.42 -5.39
N GLY A 354 -24.89 -7.42 -6.13
CA GLY A 354 -26.30 -7.04 -6.09
C GLY A 354 -26.72 -6.57 -4.69
N ASN A 355 -27.60 -7.32 -4.04
CA ASN A 355 -28.05 -7.04 -2.66
C ASN A 355 -27.28 -7.83 -1.58
N ASP A 356 -26.27 -8.63 -1.97
CA ASP A 356 -25.44 -9.37 -1.02
C ASP A 356 -24.16 -8.62 -0.67
N TYR A 357 -23.96 -8.43 0.64
CA TYR A 357 -22.85 -7.68 1.24
C TYR A 357 -21.93 -8.59 2.06
N LEU A 358 -22.16 -9.90 2.07
CA LEU A 358 -21.43 -10.83 2.93
C LEU A 358 -19.92 -10.80 2.67
N TYR A 359 -19.50 -10.88 1.41
CA TYR A 359 -18.08 -10.83 1.06
C TYR A 359 -17.43 -9.49 1.43
N ALA A 360 -18.14 -8.39 1.21
CA ALA A 360 -17.69 -7.07 1.63
C ALA A 360 -17.52 -6.99 3.16
N SER A 361 -18.49 -7.49 3.92
CA SER A 361 -18.46 -7.57 5.39
C SER A 361 -17.32 -8.45 5.91
N LEU A 362 -17.10 -9.62 5.33
CA LEU A 362 -16.01 -10.52 5.70
C LEU A 362 -14.63 -9.90 5.42
N PHE A 363 -14.47 -9.27 4.25
CA PHE A 363 -13.24 -8.54 3.90
C PHE A 363 -12.99 -7.40 4.89
N CYS A 364 -14.01 -6.58 5.16
CA CYS A 364 -13.89 -5.45 6.08
C CYS A 364 -13.54 -5.91 7.51
N GLY A 365 -14.26 -6.90 8.03
CA GLY A 365 -13.97 -7.48 9.35
C GLY A 365 -12.56 -8.09 9.40
N GLY A 366 -12.16 -8.83 8.37
CA GLY A 366 -10.85 -9.48 8.28
C GLY A 366 -9.68 -8.50 8.26
N VAL A 367 -9.74 -7.47 7.41
CA VAL A 367 -8.66 -6.49 7.30
C VAL A 367 -8.52 -5.62 8.55
N VAL A 368 -9.63 -5.26 9.19
CA VAL A 368 -9.61 -4.50 10.44
C VAL A 368 -9.12 -5.39 11.61
N MET A 369 -9.50 -6.67 11.63
CA MET A 369 -8.99 -7.63 12.62
C MET A 369 -7.48 -7.80 12.49
N LEU A 370 -6.98 -7.95 11.26
CA LEU A 370 -5.54 -7.98 10.97
C LEU A 370 -4.84 -6.70 11.44
N GLY A 371 -5.47 -5.54 11.22
CA GLY A 371 -5.01 -4.26 11.76
C GLY A 371 -4.89 -4.27 13.28
N GLY A 372 -5.91 -4.76 13.98
CA GLY A 372 -5.89 -4.96 15.44
C GLY A 372 -4.73 -5.85 15.91
N ILE A 373 -4.47 -6.97 15.23
CA ILE A 373 -3.35 -7.88 15.54
C ILE A 373 -2.00 -7.16 15.41
N PHE A 374 -1.80 -6.37 14.36
CA PHE A 374 -0.56 -5.58 14.22
C PHE A 374 -0.43 -4.48 15.27
N LEU A 375 -1.54 -3.84 15.65
CA LEU A 375 -1.53 -2.84 16.73
C LEU A 375 -1.19 -3.47 18.09
N PHE A 376 -1.72 -4.64 18.42
CA PHE A 376 -1.33 -5.38 19.62
C PHE A 376 0.12 -5.87 19.58
N SER A 377 0.60 -6.28 18.40
CA SER A 377 2.00 -6.67 18.20
C SER A 377 2.95 -5.47 18.37
N SER A 378 2.58 -4.32 17.80
CA SER A 378 3.27 -3.04 17.99
C SER A 378 3.36 -2.67 19.47
N ARG A 379 2.22 -2.74 20.17
CA ARG A 379 2.09 -2.50 21.61
C ARG A 379 3.03 -3.39 22.41
N TYR A 380 3.05 -4.69 22.12
CA TYR A 380 3.91 -5.65 22.81
C TYR A 380 5.40 -5.28 22.69
N LEU A 381 5.85 -4.92 21.49
CA LEU A 381 7.23 -4.49 21.27
C LEU A 381 7.55 -3.14 21.93
N ARG A 382 6.58 -2.22 21.96
CA ARG A 382 6.75 -0.91 22.60
C ARG A 382 6.87 -1.03 24.12
N VAL A 383 6.00 -1.81 24.77
CA VAL A 383 6.08 -2.06 26.23
C VAL A 383 7.43 -2.65 26.62
N ARG A 384 7.95 -3.61 25.85
CA ARG A 384 9.27 -4.20 26.10
C ARG A 384 10.42 -3.17 26.03
N LYS A 385 10.28 -2.14 25.20
CA LYS A 385 11.30 -1.09 25.04
C LYS A 385 11.21 0.00 26.10
N VAL A 386 10.00 0.46 26.42
CA VAL A 386 9.79 1.60 27.33
C VAL A 386 9.66 1.14 28.80
N GLY A 387 9.33 -0.14 29.03
CA GLY A 387 9.22 -0.71 30.37
C GLY A 387 7.93 -0.35 31.11
N THR A 388 6.99 0.34 30.45
CA THR A 388 5.70 0.75 31.00
C THR A 388 4.54 0.19 30.18
N PRO A 389 3.44 -0.23 30.82
CA PRO A 389 2.22 -0.66 30.13
C PRO A 389 1.42 0.50 29.53
N TRP A 390 1.71 1.74 29.94
CA TRP A 390 1.15 2.97 29.39
C TRP A 390 1.90 3.32 28.10
N VAL A 391 1.40 2.80 26.98
CA VAL A 391 1.92 3.01 25.63
C VAL A 391 0.79 3.23 24.65
#